data_AF-A0A4Z0L7H3-F1
#
_entry.id   AF-A0A4Z0L7H3-F1
#
_cell.length_a   1.000
_cell.length_b   1.000
_cell.length_c   1.000
_cell.angle_alpha   90.00
_cell.angle_beta   90.00
_cell.angle_gamma   90.00
#
_symmetry.space_group_name_H-M   'P 1'
#
loop_
_entity.id
_entity.type
_entity.pdbx_description
1 polymer ?
#
loop_
_entity_poly.entity_id
_entity_poly.type
_entity_poly.pdbx_seq_one_letter_code
_entity_poly.pdbx_strand_id
1 'polypeptide(L)'
;MKKLALLFVHLFPLVCFSQTKLISHKSHSGSASDFRIAMKEGLFDIGDSNLGDVPYRTVVNASLDTVVYVSKGKSVMITSEYCKRVMKRAKEDGTGESTLWKAGRDTVFDHPLFSKNHSLDSIKMVLKSEYHFENDMDKVVFIGFDNKIKKYKKENRKRKKSGFFAFDAGSGFPPKFIFIVALSFISGLVVYFTRKANSLEKALAQ
;
A
#
# COMPACT_ATOMS: atom_id res chain seq x y z
N MET A 1 22.67 -40.38 -5.65
CA MET A 1 22.90 -39.43 -4.53
C MET A 1 23.30 -38.02 -4.98
N LYS A 2 24.29 -37.85 -5.88
CA LYS A 2 24.75 -36.51 -6.36
C LYS A 2 23.65 -35.62 -6.97
N LYS A 3 22.67 -36.21 -7.69
CA LYS A 3 21.53 -35.48 -8.27
C LYS A 3 20.52 -34.99 -7.22
N LEU A 4 20.38 -35.70 -6.11
CA LEU A 4 19.49 -35.32 -5.00
C LEU A 4 20.07 -34.13 -4.23
N ALA A 5 21.38 -34.13 -4.00
CA ALA A 5 22.09 -33.04 -3.34
C ALA A 5 21.97 -31.70 -4.11
N LEU A 6 22.03 -31.76 -5.44
CA LEU A 6 21.84 -30.57 -6.30
C LEU A 6 20.44 -29.95 -6.17
N LEU A 7 19.41 -30.78 -5.97
CA LEU A 7 18.02 -30.32 -5.80
C LEU A 7 17.84 -29.60 -4.46
N PHE A 8 18.45 -30.11 -3.38
CA PHE A 8 18.46 -29.43 -2.08
C PHE A 8 19.18 -28.08 -2.09
N VAL A 9 20.27 -27.96 -2.84
CA VAL A 9 21.00 -26.68 -3.01
C VAL A 9 20.14 -25.62 -3.71
N HIS A 10 19.26 -26.01 -4.64
CA HIS A 10 18.37 -25.07 -5.34
C HIS A 10 17.11 -24.71 -4.53
N LEU A 11 16.68 -25.56 -3.60
CA LEU A 11 15.53 -25.30 -2.73
C LEU A 11 15.88 -24.42 -1.52
N PHE A 12 17.13 -24.43 -1.06
CA PHE A 12 17.60 -23.64 0.08
C PHE A 12 17.29 -22.13 0.02
N PRO A 13 17.48 -21.41 -1.11
CA PRO A 13 17.16 -19.99 -1.18
C PRO A 13 15.67 -19.67 -1.03
N LEU A 14 14.75 -20.59 -1.35
CA LEU A 14 13.32 -20.33 -1.22
C LEU A 14 12.87 -20.14 0.24
N VAL A 15 13.56 -20.76 1.19
CA VAL A 15 13.23 -20.69 2.62
C VAL A 15 13.83 -19.42 3.26
N CYS A 16 14.97 -18.95 2.76
CA CYS A 16 15.70 -17.81 3.35
C CYS A 16 15.14 -16.42 2.98
N PHE A 17 14.19 -16.31 2.05
CA PHE A 17 13.62 -15.02 1.61
C PHE A 17 12.17 -14.77 2.05
N SER A 18 11.57 -15.66 2.84
CA SER A 18 10.25 -15.41 3.40
C SER A 18 10.34 -14.51 4.64
N GLN A 19 10.15 -13.20 4.45
CA GLN A 19 9.87 -12.33 5.60
C GLN A 19 8.45 -12.64 6.09
N THR A 20 8.31 -12.90 7.40
CA THR A 20 6.98 -13.03 7.99
C THR A 20 6.27 -11.68 7.92
N LYS A 21 4.94 -11.69 7.79
CA LYS A 21 4.11 -10.47 7.77
C LYS A 21 4.39 -9.57 8.99
N LEU A 22 4.73 -10.17 10.13
CA LEU A 22 5.13 -9.46 11.36
C LEU A 22 6.46 -8.71 11.22
N ILE A 23 7.48 -9.35 10.62
CA ILE A 23 8.79 -8.71 10.40
C ILE A 23 8.65 -7.54 9.42
N SER A 24 7.88 -7.73 8.35
CA SER A 24 7.59 -6.66 7.38
C SER A 24 6.86 -5.48 8.05
N HIS A 25 5.85 -5.74 8.88
CA HIS A 25 5.14 -4.71 9.64
C HIS A 25 6.07 -3.92 10.56
N LYS A 26 6.93 -4.62 11.33
CA LYS A 26 7.93 -3.97 12.21
C LYS A 26 8.97 -3.17 11.43
N SER A 27 9.41 -3.65 10.26
CA SER A 27 10.39 -2.93 9.43
C SER A 27 9.85 -1.61 8.86
N HIS A 28 8.53 -1.46 8.77
CA HIS A 28 7.85 -0.22 8.39
C HIS A 28 7.38 0.60 9.60
N SER A 29 8.07 0.48 10.74
CA SER A 29 7.77 1.20 11.99
C SER A 29 6.42 0.84 12.63
N GLY A 30 5.79 -0.26 12.23
CA GLY A 30 4.55 -0.73 12.82
C GLY A 30 4.76 -1.47 14.15
N SER A 31 3.85 -1.29 15.10
CA SER A 31 3.91 -1.94 16.42
C SER A 31 3.38 -3.39 16.38
N ALA A 32 3.75 -4.20 17.38
CA ALA A 32 3.21 -5.55 17.51
C ALA A 32 1.72 -5.56 17.92
N SER A 33 1.26 -4.52 18.63
CA SER A 33 -0.14 -4.36 18.99
C SER A 33 -1.00 -4.10 17.76
N ASP A 34 -0.58 -3.21 16.86
CA ASP A 34 -1.36 -2.88 15.65
C ASP A 34 -1.41 -4.09 14.71
N PHE A 35 -0.31 -4.84 14.60
CA PHE A 35 -0.29 -6.10 13.84
C PHE A 35 -1.27 -7.13 14.39
N ARG A 36 -1.34 -7.26 15.72
CA ARG A 36 -2.28 -8.18 16.38
C ARG A 36 -3.73 -7.76 16.14
N ILE A 37 -4.02 -6.47 16.17
CA ILE A 37 -5.35 -5.92 15.87
C ILE A 37 -5.71 -6.25 14.41
N ALA A 38 -4.81 -5.97 13.46
CA ALA A 38 -5.03 -6.24 12.03
C ALA A 38 -5.11 -7.74 11.65
N MET A 39 -4.71 -8.65 12.54
CA MET A 39 -4.86 -10.10 12.37
C MET A 39 -6.12 -10.65 13.06
N LYS A 40 -6.62 -9.96 14.08
CA LYS A 40 -7.78 -10.38 14.88
C LYS A 40 -9.08 -9.78 14.33
N GLU A 41 -9.05 -8.51 13.96
CA GLU A 41 -10.15 -7.83 13.29
C GLU A 41 -10.06 -8.14 11.79
N GLY A 42 -11.15 -8.60 11.17
CA GLY A 42 -11.21 -8.78 9.72
C GLY A 42 -10.93 -7.45 9.01
N LEU A 43 -10.38 -7.50 7.78
CA LEU A 43 -10.07 -6.28 6.99
C LEU A 43 -11.29 -5.36 6.81
N PHE A 44 -12.50 -5.92 6.97
CA PHE A 44 -13.80 -5.25 6.86
C PHE A 44 -14.52 -5.07 8.21
N ASP A 45 -13.99 -5.63 9.30
CA ASP A 45 -14.51 -5.48 10.66
C ASP A 45 -13.77 -4.41 11.47
N ILE A 46 -12.80 -3.71 10.86
CA ILE A 46 -12.21 -2.49 11.43
C ILE A 46 -13.33 -1.45 11.41
N GLY A 47 -14.10 -1.41 12.49
CA GLY A 47 -15.36 -0.68 12.60
C GLY A 47 -15.28 0.83 12.38
N ASP A 48 -14.12 1.40 12.04
CA ASP A 48 -13.92 2.84 11.85
C ASP A 48 -13.56 3.22 10.41
N SER A 49 -13.64 2.28 9.45
CA SER A 49 -13.15 2.46 8.09
C SER A 49 -14.16 2.01 7.03
N ASN A 50 -14.74 2.96 6.29
CA ASN A 50 -15.54 2.72 5.09
C ASN A 50 -14.71 2.61 3.79
N LEU A 51 -13.37 2.50 3.89
CA LEU A 51 -12.43 2.42 2.76
C LEU A 51 -12.41 3.66 1.86
N GLY A 52 -12.81 4.81 2.41
CA GLY A 52 -12.94 6.05 1.66
C GLY A 52 -14.22 6.11 0.83
N ASP A 53 -15.20 5.26 1.13
CA ASP A 53 -16.53 5.39 0.56
C ASP A 53 -17.18 6.68 1.06
N VAL A 54 -17.89 7.32 0.15
CA VAL A 54 -18.59 8.57 0.44
C VAL A 54 -19.97 8.18 0.96
N PRO A 55 -20.56 8.90 1.93
CA PRO A 55 -21.95 8.65 2.33
C PRO A 55 -22.87 8.63 1.11
N TYR A 56 -23.65 7.55 0.96
CA TYR A 56 -24.69 7.44 -0.05
C TYR A 56 -25.71 8.58 0.10
N ARG A 57 -26.41 8.95 -0.97
CA ARG A 57 -27.42 10.04 -0.94
C ARG A 57 -28.52 9.85 0.12
N THR A 58 -28.76 8.62 0.55
CA THR A 58 -29.72 8.26 1.60
C THR A 58 -29.17 8.50 3.02
N VAL A 59 -27.87 8.72 3.17
CA VAL A 59 -27.19 8.97 4.45
C VAL A 59 -27.23 10.47 4.74
N VAL A 60 -28.15 10.86 5.61
CA VAL A 60 -28.42 12.26 5.96
C VAL A 60 -27.85 12.67 7.33
N ASN A 61 -27.19 11.74 8.01
CA ASN A 61 -26.54 11.93 9.32
C ASN A 61 -25.01 12.03 9.20
N ALA A 62 -24.46 12.28 8.00
CA ALA A 62 -23.02 12.40 7.81
C ALA A 62 -22.56 13.87 7.88
N SER A 63 -21.51 14.13 8.66
CA SER A 63 -20.77 15.39 8.68
C SER A 63 -19.34 15.16 8.22
N LEU A 64 -18.82 16.05 7.40
CA LEU A 64 -17.42 16.04 6.97
C LEU A 64 -16.62 16.99 7.87
N ASP A 65 -15.65 16.49 8.61
CA ASP A 65 -14.91 17.35 9.54
C ASP A 65 -13.60 17.84 8.93
N THR A 66 -12.87 16.94 8.27
CA THR A 66 -11.53 17.26 7.76
C THR A 66 -11.20 16.46 6.51
N VAL A 67 -10.52 17.11 5.55
CA VAL A 67 -9.89 16.46 4.41
C VAL A 67 -8.40 16.80 4.39
N VAL A 68 -7.54 15.78 4.42
CA VAL A 68 -6.09 15.93 4.43
C VAL A 68 -5.50 15.37 3.15
N TYR A 69 -4.83 16.23 2.37
CA TYR A 69 -4.04 15.76 1.25
C TYR A 69 -2.74 15.11 1.74
N VAL A 70 -2.52 13.84 1.39
CA VAL A 70 -1.30 13.12 1.77
C VAL A 70 -0.30 13.10 0.62
N SER A 71 -0.74 12.62 -0.54
CA SER A 71 0.10 12.52 -1.74
C SER A 71 -0.77 12.44 -2.99
N LYS A 72 -0.15 12.39 -4.18
CA LYS A 72 -0.89 12.21 -5.43
C LYS A 72 -1.73 10.92 -5.34
N GLY A 73 -3.03 11.04 -5.59
CA GLY A 73 -3.96 9.91 -5.52
C GLY A 73 -4.26 9.40 -4.12
N LYS A 74 -3.89 10.14 -3.06
CA LYS A 74 -4.12 9.72 -1.67
C LYS A 74 -4.49 10.90 -0.79
N SER A 75 -5.68 10.83 -0.22
CA SER A 75 -6.19 11.80 0.74
C SER A 75 -6.84 11.07 1.92
N VAL A 76 -6.95 11.72 3.06
CA VAL A 76 -7.64 11.20 4.23
C VAL A 76 -8.86 12.04 4.48
N MET A 77 -10.01 11.38 4.56
CA MET A 77 -11.30 11.97 4.89
C MET A 77 -11.65 11.60 6.33
N ILE A 78 -12.07 12.58 7.12
CA ILE A 78 -12.52 12.40 8.50
C ILE A 78 -13.94 12.87 8.58
N THR A 79 -14.82 11.99 9.04
CA THR A 79 -16.26 12.23 9.15
C THR A 79 -16.78 11.94 10.55
N SER A 80 -17.83 12.66 10.93
CA SER A 80 -18.56 12.47 12.18
C SER A 80 -20.04 12.23 11.91
N GLU A 81 -20.74 11.64 12.88
CA GLU A 81 -22.18 11.48 12.81
C GLU A 81 -22.88 12.75 13.31
N TYR A 82 -23.78 13.28 12.49
CA TYR A 82 -24.66 14.37 12.83
C TYR A 82 -26.02 13.85 13.27
N CYS A 83 -26.33 14.00 14.57
CA CYS A 83 -27.63 13.65 15.11
C CYS A 83 -28.62 14.82 14.93
N LYS A 84 -29.56 14.70 13.98
CA LYS A 84 -30.77 15.54 14.01
C LYS A 84 -31.60 15.11 15.21
N ARG A 85 -31.91 16.05 16.09
CA ARG A 85 -32.81 15.91 17.26
C ARG A 85 -34.28 15.66 16.86
N VAL A 86 -34.53 14.94 15.76
CA VAL A 86 -35.86 14.51 15.36
C VAL A 86 -36.06 13.11 15.91
N MET A 87 -36.93 13.00 16.90
CA MET A 87 -37.46 11.76 17.42
C MET A 87 -37.87 10.81 16.30
N LYS A 88 -37.01 9.85 15.96
CA LYS A 88 -37.44 8.58 15.38
C LYS A 88 -36.68 7.48 16.11
N ARG A 89 -37.45 6.75 16.92
CA ARG A 89 -37.07 5.46 17.51
C ARG A 89 -36.37 4.63 16.43
N ALA A 90 -35.05 4.55 16.49
CA ALA A 90 -34.38 3.41 15.90
C ALA A 90 -34.89 2.22 16.73
N LYS A 91 -35.63 1.33 16.08
CA LYS A 91 -36.07 0.09 16.70
C LYS A 91 -34.84 -0.59 17.31
N GLU A 92 -34.93 -0.91 18.59
CA GLU A 92 -34.10 -1.89 19.29
C GLU A 92 -34.42 -3.30 18.77
N ASP A 93 -34.49 -3.47 17.46
CA ASP A 93 -34.64 -4.78 16.83
C ASP A 93 -33.31 -4.95 16.10
N GLY A 94 -32.39 -5.73 16.70
CA GLY A 94 -31.01 -5.98 16.26
C GLY A 94 -30.86 -6.68 14.90
N THR A 95 -31.72 -6.33 13.94
CA THR A 95 -31.80 -6.82 12.57
C THR A 95 -32.23 -5.65 11.68
N GLY A 96 -31.30 -4.74 11.40
CA GLY A 96 -31.55 -3.59 10.53
C GLY A 96 -30.24 -3.14 9.89
N GLU A 97 -30.05 -3.48 8.63
CA GLU A 97 -28.92 -3.12 7.78
C GLU A 97 -28.60 -1.61 7.86
N SER A 98 -27.63 -1.23 8.70
CA SER A 98 -27.09 0.13 8.79
C SER A 98 -25.64 0.19 8.34
N THR A 99 -25.22 -0.71 7.46
CA THR A 99 -23.85 -0.78 6.93
C THR A 99 -23.61 0.13 5.72
N LEU A 100 -24.55 1.00 5.36
CA LEU A 100 -24.37 1.89 4.21
C LEU A 100 -23.26 2.93 4.44
N TRP A 101 -23.08 3.39 5.67
CA TRP A 101 -22.04 4.36 6.00
C TRP A 101 -21.80 4.43 7.50
N LYS A 102 -20.57 4.72 7.90
CA LYS A 102 -20.20 4.96 9.29
C LYS A 102 -19.21 6.13 9.38
N ALA A 103 -19.31 6.89 10.46
CA ALA A 103 -18.37 7.95 10.80
C ALA A 103 -16.98 7.34 11.09
N GLY A 104 -15.92 8.03 10.68
CA GLY A 104 -14.58 7.48 10.86
C GLY A 104 -13.51 8.26 10.13
N ARG A 105 -12.32 7.65 10.10
CA ARG A 105 -11.16 8.17 9.39
C ARG A 105 -10.79 7.20 8.28
N ASP A 106 -10.94 7.68 7.06
CA ASP A 106 -10.80 6.86 5.88
C ASP A 106 -9.79 7.41 4.90
N THR A 107 -9.04 6.50 4.28
CA THR A 107 -8.11 6.86 3.21
C THR A 107 -8.82 6.73 1.87
N VAL A 108 -8.95 7.85 1.18
CA VAL A 108 -9.55 7.92 -0.15
C VAL A 108 -8.45 7.88 -1.21
N PHE A 109 -8.53 6.90 -2.10
CA PHE A 109 -7.56 6.71 -3.18
C PHE A 109 -8.11 7.22 -4.50
N ASP A 110 -7.26 7.91 -5.27
CA ASP A 110 -7.51 8.41 -6.63
C ASP A 110 -8.85 9.15 -6.82
N HIS A 111 -9.37 9.76 -5.75
CA HIS A 111 -10.63 10.47 -5.80
C HIS A 111 -10.53 11.69 -6.72
N PRO A 112 -11.44 11.84 -7.71
CA PRO A 112 -11.37 12.94 -8.67
C PRO A 112 -11.27 14.30 -7.99
N LEU A 113 -12.10 14.51 -6.96
CA LEU A 113 -12.17 15.78 -6.24
C LEU A 113 -10.95 16.04 -5.33
N PHE A 114 -10.39 15.00 -4.72
CA PHE A 114 -9.31 15.14 -3.72
C PHE A 114 -7.92 14.92 -4.32
N SER A 115 -7.80 15.13 -5.64
CA SER A 115 -6.59 14.93 -6.43
C SER A 115 -5.66 16.15 -6.50
N LYS A 116 -5.97 17.24 -5.75
CA LYS A 116 -5.28 18.55 -5.79
C LYS A 116 -5.27 19.25 -7.16
N ASN A 117 -6.02 18.73 -8.12
CA ASN A 117 -6.19 19.33 -9.44
C ASN A 117 -7.25 20.44 -9.44
N HIS A 118 -8.01 20.56 -8.36
CA HIS A 118 -9.10 21.52 -8.19
C HIS A 118 -8.73 22.55 -7.13
N SER A 119 -9.21 23.80 -7.28
CA SER A 119 -9.12 24.80 -6.23
C SER A 119 -9.98 24.39 -5.03
N LEU A 120 -9.64 24.88 -3.84
CA LEU A 120 -10.42 24.62 -2.63
C LEU A 120 -11.88 25.10 -2.79
N ASP A 121 -12.09 26.24 -3.44
CA ASP A 121 -13.44 26.75 -3.70
C ASP A 121 -14.25 25.83 -4.61
N SER A 122 -13.62 25.28 -5.66
CA SER A 122 -14.27 24.31 -6.54
C SER A 122 -14.60 23.01 -5.80
N ILE A 123 -13.72 22.57 -4.88
CA ILE A 123 -13.95 21.38 -4.05
C ILE A 123 -15.17 21.61 -3.15
N LYS A 124 -15.21 22.73 -2.43
CA LYS A 124 -16.34 23.09 -1.56
C LYS A 124 -17.65 23.19 -2.33
N MET A 125 -17.64 23.76 -3.54
CA MET A 125 -18.82 23.87 -4.39
C MET A 125 -19.38 22.49 -4.75
N VAL A 126 -18.53 21.57 -5.23
CA VAL A 126 -18.94 20.20 -5.58
C VAL A 126 -19.43 19.45 -4.35
N LEU A 127 -18.73 19.57 -3.21
CA LEU A 127 -19.17 18.94 -1.96
C LEU A 127 -20.53 19.48 -1.50
N LYS A 128 -20.84 20.75 -1.76
CA LYS A 128 -22.15 21.33 -1.41
C LYS A 128 -23.27 20.93 -2.37
N SER A 129 -22.96 20.73 -3.66
CA SER A 129 -23.97 20.43 -4.68
C SER A 129 -24.21 18.94 -4.89
N GLU A 130 -23.16 18.12 -4.79
CA GLU A 130 -23.22 16.70 -5.13
C GLU A 130 -23.16 15.80 -3.90
N TYR A 131 -22.57 16.27 -2.79
CA TYR A 131 -22.41 15.52 -1.56
C TYR A 131 -23.42 16.02 -0.52
N HIS A 132 -24.04 15.09 0.22
CA HIS A 132 -25.17 15.40 1.11
C HIS A 132 -24.70 15.49 2.57
N PHE A 133 -23.54 16.10 2.81
CA PHE A 133 -23.06 16.36 4.16
C PHE A 133 -23.92 17.44 4.82
N GLU A 134 -24.31 17.22 6.07
CA GLU A 134 -25.22 18.13 6.77
C GLU A 134 -24.54 19.42 7.24
N ASN A 135 -23.22 19.39 7.45
CA ASN A 135 -22.48 20.54 7.92
C ASN A 135 -22.14 21.52 6.79
N ASP A 136 -21.93 22.78 7.18
CA ASP A 136 -21.46 23.80 6.24
C ASP A 136 -20.03 23.50 5.76
N MET A 137 -19.82 23.51 4.45
CA MET A 137 -18.52 23.28 3.82
C MET A 137 -17.47 24.32 4.22
N ASP A 138 -17.88 25.48 4.71
CA ASP A 138 -16.97 26.50 5.25
C ASP A 138 -16.41 26.16 6.63
N LYS A 139 -17.03 25.24 7.37
CA LYS A 139 -16.54 24.73 8.66
C LYS A 139 -15.59 23.54 8.52
N VAL A 140 -15.57 22.91 7.34
CA VAL A 140 -14.70 21.76 7.05
C VAL A 140 -13.24 22.22 6.99
N VAL A 141 -12.36 21.48 7.67
CA VAL A 141 -10.93 21.77 7.66
C VAL A 141 -10.26 21.09 6.47
N PHE A 142 -9.68 21.86 5.56
CA PHE A 142 -8.92 21.33 4.43
C PHE A 142 -7.42 21.52 4.65
N ILE A 143 -6.71 20.42 4.90
CA ILE A 143 -5.27 20.44 5.12
C ILE A 143 -4.55 20.10 3.82
N GLY A 144 -3.69 21.01 3.40
CA GLY A 144 -2.86 20.85 2.20
C GLY A 144 -3.54 21.29 0.91
N PHE A 145 -4.84 21.58 0.89
CA PHE A 145 -5.53 22.18 -0.27
C PHE A 145 -5.42 23.71 -0.22
N ASP A 146 -5.10 24.32 -1.35
CA ASP A 146 -4.98 25.77 -1.49
C ASP A 146 -5.68 26.28 -2.76
N ASN A 147 -6.24 27.49 -2.71
CA ASN A 147 -6.80 28.18 -3.90
C ASN A 147 -5.73 28.62 -4.89
N LYS A 148 -4.45 28.45 -4.55
CA LYS A 148 -3.36 28.64 -5.47
C LYS A 148 -3.28 27.37 -6.29
N ILE A 149 -3.68 27.44 -7.57
CA ILE A 149 -3.40 26.39 -8.54
C ILE A 149 -1.87 26.32 -8.66
N LYS A 150 -1.23 25.54 -7.79
CA LYS A 150 0.16 25.17 -7.96
C LYS A 150 0.15 24.34 -9.23
N LYS A 151 0.65 24.90 -10.33
CA LYS A 151 1.16 24.11 -11.44
C LYS A 151 2.11 23.13 -10.79
N TYR A 152 1.66 21.91 -10.51
CA TYR A 152 2.53 20.85 -10.06
C TYR A 152 3.58 20.80 -11.15
N LYS A 153 4.79 21.27 -10.82
CA LYS A 153 5.96 21.05 -11.64
C LYS A 153 5.99 19.55 -11.69
N LYS A 154 5.50 18.99 -12.82
CA LYS A 154 5.40 17.55 -13.06
C LYS A 154 6.74 17.06 -12.58
N GLU A 155 6.73 16.37 -11.44
CA GLU A 155 7.98 15.88 -10.91
C GLU A 155 8.37 14.91 -11.99
N ASN A 156 9.25 15.37 -12.87
CA ASN A 156 9.97 14.52 -13.77
C ASN A 156 10.70 13.67 -12.75
N ARG A 157 10.07 12.55 -12.35
CA ARG A 157 10.76 11.29 -12.34
C ARG A 157 11.46 11.32 -13.68
N LYS A 158 12.68 11.86 -13.67
CA LYS A 158 13.74 11.38 -14.51
C LYS A 158 13.58 9.90 -14.24
N ARG A 159 12.89 9.20 -15.16
CA ARG A 159 13.26 7.84 -15.45
C ARG A 159 14.76 8.01 -15.60
N LYS A 160 15.50 7.71 -14.52
CA LYS A 160 16.88 7.29 -14.68
C LYS A 160 16.68 6.25 -15.75
N LYS A 161 17.04 6.60 -16.99
CA LYS A 161 17.34 5.59 -17.99
C LYS A 161 18.34 4.79 -17.20
N SER A 162 17.89 3.66 -16.67
CA SER A 162 18.77 2.65 -16.16
C SER A 162 19.50 2.21 -17.41
N GLY A 163 20.52 2.99 -17.77
CA GLY A 163 21.72 2.43 -18.32
C GLY A 163 22.01 1.28 -17.37
N PHE A 164 21.84 0.09 -17.92
CA PHE A 164 22.59 -1.07 -17.51
C PHE A 164 23.91 -0.58 -16.88
N PHE A 165 24.13 -0.91 -15.61
CA PHE A 165 25.29 -0.54 -14.80
C PHE A 165 25.29 0.88 -14.18
N ALA A 166 24.60 1.02 -13.04
CA ALA A 166 25.01 1.99 -12.02
C ALA A 166 24.97 1.32 -10.64
N PHE A 167 26.16 1.00 -10.16
CA PHE A 167 26.47 0.42 -8.85
C PHE A 167 26.22 1.51 -7.80
N ASP A 168 25.15 1.40 -7.03
CA ASP A 168 24.87 2.33 -5.92
C ASP A 168 25.61 1.83 -4.68
N ALA A 169 26.78 2.42 -4.42
CA ALA A 169 27.61 2.17 -3.26
C ALA A 169 26.99 2.86 -2.04
N GLY A 170 26.03 2.19 -1.40
CA GLY A 170 25.28 2.75 -0.28
C GLY A 170 24.66 1.71 0.65
N SER A 171 25.33 0.58 0.85
CA SER A 171 25.20 -0.33 2.02
C SER A 171 26.04 -1.58 1.72
N GLY A 172 26.90 -1.99 2.66
CA GLY A 172 27.97 -2.96 2.46
C GLY A 172 27.55 -4.42 2.22
N PHE A 173 26.80 -4.70 1.16
CA PHE A 173 26.55 -6.05 0.64
C PHE A 173 26.35 -5.96 -0.88
N PRO A 174 27.00 -6.81 -1.70
CA PRO A 174 26.82 -6.77 -3.16
C PRO A 174 25.35 -6.96 -3.51
N PRO A 175 24.83 -6.24 -4.53
CA PRO A 175 23.43 -6.35 -4.92
C PRO A 175 23.14 -7.81 -5.24
N LYS A 176 22.12 -8.37 -4.59
CA LYS A 176 21.78 -9.81 -4.54
C LYS A 176 21.82 -10.51 -5.91
N PHE A 177 21.55 -9.77 -6.98
CA PHE A 177 21.65 -10.25 -8.36
C PHE A 177 23.07 -10.64 -8.78
N ILE A 178 24.09 -9.87 -8.41
CA ILE A 178 25.51 -10.18 -8.70
C ILE A 178 25.92 -11.47 -7.99
N PHE A 179 25.44 -11.68 -6.77
CA PHE A 179 25.71 -12.91 -6.01
C PHE A 179 25.07 -14.14 -6.67
N ILE A 180 23.84 -14.01 -7.16
CA ILE A 180 23.13 -15.09 -7.89
C ILE A 180 23.86 -15.41 -9.21
N VAL A 181 24.28 -14.40 -9.97
CA VAL A 181 25.02 -14.60 -11.22
C VAL A 181 26.39 -15.23 -10.95
N ALA A 182 27.10 -14.79 -9.92
CA ALA A 182 28.39 -15.37 -9.52
C ALA A 182 28.23 -16.84 -9.10
N LEU A 183 27.22 -17.18 -8.31
CA LEU A 183 26.93 -18.57 -7.92
C LEU A 183 26.57 -19.46 -9.12
N SER A 184 25.78 -18.92 -10.06
CA SER A 184 25.46 -19.62 -11.32
C SER A 184 26.71 -19.89 -12.15
N PHE A 185 27.61 -18.91 -12.25
CA PHE A 185 28.87 -19.05 -12.98
C PHE A 185 29.82 -20.07 -12.34
N ILE A 186 29.97 -20.03 -11.01
CA ILE A 186 30.76 -21.01 -10.25
C ILE A 186 30.18 -22.42 -10.41
N SER A 187 28.85 -22.57 -10.37
CA SER A 187 28.20 -23.86 -10.62
C SER A 187 28.51 -24.41 -12.02
N GLY A 188 28.44 -23.56 -13.05
CA GLY A 188 28.79 -23.92 -14.43
C GLY A 188 30.26 -24.36 -14.56
N LEU A 189 31.19 -23.65 -13.92
CA LEU A 189 32.60 -24.01 -13.91
C LEU A 189 32.84 -25.38 -13.26
N VAL A 190 32.21 -25.65 -12.11
CA VAL A 190 32.35 -26.95 -11.42
C VAL A 190 31.84 -28.09 -12.31
N VAL A 191 30.71 -27.91 -13.00
CA VAL A 191 30.18 -28.91 -13.94
C VAL A 191 31.10 -29.10 -15.14
N TYR A 192 31.67 -28.02 -15.68
CA TYR A 192 32.61 -28.08 -16.79
C TYR A 192 33.89 -28.84 -16.41
N PHE A 193 34.51 -28.51 -15.28
CA PHE A 193 35.74 -29.16 -14.83
C PHE A 193 35.52 -30.63 -14.47
N THR A 194 34.41 -30.98 -13.84
CA THR A 194 34.09 -32.40 -13.55
C THR A 194 33.84 -33.21 -14.82
N ARG A 195 33.17 -32.64 -15.83
CA ARG A 195 33.04 -33.30 -17.15
C ARG A 195 34.38 -33.46 -17.85
N LYS A 196 35.24 -32.43 -17.82
CA LYS A 196 36.55 -32.45 -18.45
C LYS A 196 37.49 -33.47 -17.79
N ALA A 197 37.52 -33.54 -16.46
CA ALA A 197 38.29 -34.52 -15.70
C ALA A 197 37.88 -35.95 -16.05
N ASN A 198 36.57 -36.25 -16.05
CA ASN A 198 36.06 -37.57 -16.44
C ASN A 198 36.36 -37.93 -17.90
N SER A 199 36.46 -36.94 -18.79
CA SER A 199 36.83 -37.17 -20.20
C SER A 199 38.32 -37.48 -20.35
N LEU A 200 39.18 -36.84 -19.54
CA LEU A 200 40.62 -37.07 -19.54
C LEU A 200 40.98 -38.43 -18.93
N GLU A 201 40.32 -38.82 -17.84
CA GLU A 201 40.48 -40.17 -17.27
C GLU A 201 40.11 -41.27 -18.27
N LYS A 202 39.05 -41.07 -19.06
CA LYS A 202 38.67 -42.02 -20.13
C LYS A 202 39.68 -42.07 -21.28
N ALA A 203 40.35 -40.96 -21.59
CA ALA A 203 41.35 -40.89 -22.65
C ALA A 203 42.71 -41.48 -22.23
N LEU A 204 43.03 -41.48 -20.93
CA LEU A 204 44.25 -42.08 -20.36
C LEU A 204 44.10 -43.59 -20.06
N ALA A 205 42.88 -44.11 -20.08
CA ALA A 205 42.57 -45.52 -19.86
C ALA A 205 42.48 -46.36 -21.16
N GLN A 206 42.83 -45.77 -22.31
CA GLN A 206 43.02 -46.45 -23.61
C GLN A 206 44.51 -46.48 -23.96
#